data_AF-A0A937D497-F1
#
_entry.id   AF-A0A937D497-F1
#
_cell.length_a   1.000
_cell.length_b   1.000
_cell.length_c   1.000
_cell.angle_alpha   90.00
_cell.angle_beta   90.00
_cell.angle_gamma   90.00
#
_symmetry.space_group_name_H-M   'P 1'
#
loop_
_entity.id
_entity.type
_entity.pdbx_description
1 polymer ?
#
loop_
_entity_poly.entity_id
_entity_poly.type
_entity_poly.pdbx_seq_one_letter_code
_entity_poly.pdbx_strand_id
1 'polypeptide(L)'
;FGISERTARKWLARYGAEGPSGLDNRSSRPRTVATRTAEYWIGVIEHLRREYRLTADEIAGKLQLARSTVAAWLTQRGLGRLAALEPKQQPVRYQRQHPGELIHLDIK
;
A
#
# COMPACT_ATOMS: atom_id res chain seq x y z
N PHE A 1 -15.85 11.32 31.90
CA PHE A 1 -15.06 10.31 31.17
C PHE A 1 -16.00 9.53 30.24
N GLY A 2 -15.73 9.52 28.94
CA GLY A 2 -16.65 9.00 27.91
C GLY A 2 -16.39 7.55 27.48
N ILE A 3 -16.10 6.65 28.43
CA ILE A 3 -15.82 5.24 28.13
C ILE A 3 -16.82 4.32 28.83
N SER A 4 -17.16 3.20 28.18
CA SER A 4 -18.02 2.20 28.79
C SER A 4 -17.35 1.49 29.97
N GLU A 5 -18.15 1.04 30.93
CA GLU A 5 -17.69 0.24 32.08
C GLU A 5 -16.95 -1.03 31.63
N ARG A 6 -17.39 -1.66 30.53
CA ARG A 6 -16.71 -2.81 29.91
C ARG A 6 -15.29 -2.47 29.47
N THR A 7 -15.07 -1.28 28.91
CA THR A 7 -13.73 -0.82 28.52
C THR A 7 -12.83 -0.64 29.74
N ALA A 8 -13.36 -0.06 30.82
CA ALA A 8 -12.62 0.11 32.07
C ALA A 8 -12.21 -1.23 32.70
N ARG A 9 -13.14 -2.21 32.77
CA ARG A 9 -12.84 -3.57 33.26
C ARG A 9 -11.75 -4.27 32.43
N LYS A 10 -11.79 -4.12 31.10
CA LYS A 10 -10.77 -4.67 30.19
C LYS A 10 -9.38 -4.09 30.50
N TRP A 11 -9.29 -2.79 30.74
CA TRP A 11 -8.04 -2.12 31.08
C TRP A 11 -7.51 -2.57 32.44
N LEU A 12 -8.39 -2.67 33.44
CA LEU A 12 -8.04 -3.17 34.78
C LEU A 12 -7.51 -4.61 34.73
N ALA A 13 -8.16 -5.50 33.98
CA ALA A 13 -7.71 -6.88 33.82
C ALA A 13 -6.32 -6.97 33.15
N ARG A 14 -6.05 -6.15 32.13
CA ARG A 14 -4.73 -6.09 31.48
C ARG A 14 -3.66 -5.53 32.41
N TYR A 15 -3.98 -4.49 33.15
CA TYR A 15 -3.07 -3.92 34.13
C TYR A 15 -2.72 -4.93 35.23
N GLY A 16 -3.70 -5.70 35.71
CA GLY A 16 -3.45 -6.77 36.69
C GLY A 16 -2.54 -7.89 36.16
N ALA A 17 -2.62 -8.22 34.88
CA ALA A 17 -1.82 -9.30 34.28
C ALA A 17 -0.43 -8.84 33.79
N GLU A 18 -0.31 -7.61 33.30
CA GLU A 18 0.84 -7.15 32.51
C GLU A 18 1.43 -5.82 33.03
N GLY A 19 0.90 -5.29 34.13
CA GLY A 19 1.31 -4.02 34.71
C GLY A 19 1.08 -2.83 33.78
N PRO A 20 1.91 -1.78 33.85
CA PRO A 20 1.80 -0.60 33.00
C PRO A 20 1.77 -0.92 31.48
N SER A 21 2.50 -1.93 31.02
CA SER A 21 2.51 -2.37 29.60
C SER A 21 1.14 -2.90 29.10
N GLY A 22 0.27 -3.30 30.04
CA GLY A 22 -1.11 -3.71 29.77
C GLY A 22 -1.99 -2.58 29.21
N LEU A 23 -1.61 -1.32 29.45
CA LEU A 23 -2.36 -0.13 29.06
C LEU A 23 -1.95 0.43 27.70
N ASP A 24 -0.89 -0.11 27.09
CA ASP A 24 -0.46 0.30 25.76
C ASP A 24 -1.54 0.03 24.70
N ASN A 25 -1.60 0.90 23.69
CA ASN A 25 -2.53 0.75 22.59
C ASN A 25 -2.26 -0.54 21.82
N ARG A 26 -3.23 -1.46 21.87
CA ARG A 26 -3.20 -2.70 21.09
C ARG A 26 -4.09 -2.57 19.86
N SER A 27 -3.62 -3.13 18.76
CA SER A 27 -4.44 -3.33 17.59
C SER A 27 -5.69 -4.13 17.96
N SER A 28 -6.87 -3.59 17.62
CA SER A 28 -8.13 -4.33 17.72
C SER A 28 -8.42 -5.15 16.45
N ARG A 29 -7.48 -5.20 15.51
CA ARG A 29 -7.64 -5.96 14.27
C ARG A 29 -7.65 -7.46 14.57
N PRO A 30 -8.50 -8.24 13.89
CA PRO A 30 -8.51 -9.69 14.04
C PRO A 30 -7.15 -10.28 13.64
N ARG A 31 -6.71 -11.32 14.36
CA ARG A 31 -5.44 -12.02 14.10
C ARG A 31 -5.47 -12.78 12.76
N THR A 32 -6.65 -13.24 12.35
CA THR A 32 -6.87 -14.00 11.12
C THR A 32 -8.02 -13.39 10.33
N VAL A 33 -7.84 -13.24 9.02
CA VAL A 33 -8.89 -12.79 8.09
C VAL A 33 -9.10 -13.92 7.09
N ALA A 34 -10.28 -14.55 7.10
CA ALA A 34 -10.60 -15.70 6.26
C ALA A 34 -10.49 -15.39 4.76
N THR A 35 -10.79 -14.16 4.35
CA THR A 35 -10.75 -13.70 2.96
C THR A 35 -9.37 -13.17 2.54
N ARG A 36 -8.32 -13.42 3.32
CA ARG A 36 -6.97 -13.02 2.92
C ARG A 36 -6.58 -13.82 1.68
N THR A 37 -6.36 -13.12 0.58
CA THR A 37 -5.89 -13.70 -0.68
C THR A 37 -4.70 -14.63 -0.40
N ALA A 38 -4.82 -15.90 -0.80
CA ALA A 38 -3.79 -16.90 -0.56
C ALA A 38 -2.45 -16.43 -1.15
N GLU A 39 -1.34 -16.72 -0.46
CA GLU A 39 0.00 -16.28 -0.87
C GLU A 39 0.38 -16.77 -2.27
N TYR A 40 -0.23 -17.88 -2.72
CA TYR A 40 -0.17 -18.35 -4.09
C TYR A 40 -0.64 -17.30 -5.11
N TRP A 41 -1.86 -16.77 -4.96
CA TRP A 41 -2.43 -15.79 -5.89
C TRP A 41 -1.65 -14.48 -5.89
N ILE A 42 -1.14 -14.08 -4.74
CA ILE A 42 -0.25 -12.94 -4.56
C ILE A 42 0.96 -13.08 -5.50
N GLY A 43 1.64 -14.23 -5.49
CA GLY A 43 2.79 -14.48 -6.37
C GLY A 43 2.43 -14.47 -7.85
N VAL A 44 1.29 -15.06 -8.23
CA VAL A 44 0.84 -15.06 -9.63
C VAL A 44 0.49 -13.65 -10.11
N ILE A 45 -0.21 -12.85 -9.30
CA ILE A 45 -0.52 -11.45 -9.63
C ILE A 45 0.78 -10.64 -9.78
N GLU A 46 1.77 -10.86 -8.91
CA GLU A 46 3.07 -10.18 -9.02
C GLU A 46 3.78 -10.51 -10.33
N HIS A 47 3.87 -11.80 -10.64
CA HIS A 47 4.54 -12.29 -11.83
C HIS A 47 3.89 -11.74 -13.10
N LEU A 48 2.56 -11.82 -13.19
CA LEU A 48 1.81 -11.26 -14.33
C LEU A 48 2.02 -9.75 -14.48
N ARG A 49 2.12 -9.03 -13.36
CA ARG A 49 2.35 -7.59 -13.37
C ARG A 49 3.76 -7.23 -13.83
N ARG A 50 4.79 -7.93 -13.36
CA ARG A 50 6.19 -7.58 -13.62
C ARG A 50 6.65 -8.05 -14.99
N GLU A 51 6.39 -9.31 -15.33
CA GLU A 51 6.92 -9.92 -16.57
C GLU A 51 6.12 -9.51 -17.79
N TYR A 52 4.79 -9.43 -17.66
CA TYR A 52 3.89 -9.20 -18.80
C TYR A 52 3.26 -7.80 -18.79
N ARG A 53 3.57 -6.98 -17.79
CA ARG A 53 3.07 -5.60 -17.64
C ARG A 53 1.54 -5.48 -17.72
N LEU A 54 0.82 -6.52 -17.32
CA LEU A 54 -0.64 -6.53 -17.38
C LEU A 54 -1.24 -5.53 -16.38
N THR A 55 -2.36 -4.93 -16.78
CA THR A 55 -3.20 -4.09 -15.94
C THR A 55 -3.94 -4.91 -14.89
N ALA A 56 -4.44 -4.25 -13.85
CA ALA A 56 -5.25 -4.92 -12.82
C ALA A 56 -6.50 -5.58 -13.41
N ASP A 57 -7.03 -5.04 -14.51
CA ASP A 57 -8.22 -5.55 -15.20
C ASP A 57 -7.91 -6.83 -15.99
N GLU A 58 -6.83 -6.83 -16.77
CA GLU A 58 -6.37 -8.00 -17.51
C GLU A 58 -6.00 -9.16 -16.59
N ILE A 59 -5.32 -8.87 -15.46
CA ILE A 59 -4.99 -9.88 -14.46
C ILE A 59 -6.27 -10.43 -13.81
N ALA A 60 -7.22 -9.56 -13.45
CA ALA A 60 -8.48 -9.97 -12.86
C ALA A 60 -9.27 -10.90 -13.80
N GLY A 61 -9.35 -10.57 -15.08
CA GLY A 61 -9.98 -11.40 -16.10
C GLY A 61 -9.30 -12.76 -16.26
N LYS A 62 -7.96 -12.81 -16.30
CA LYS A 62 -7.21 -14.07 -16.43
C LYS A 62 -7.33 -14.99 -15.23
N LEU A 63 -7.34 -14.43 -14.02
CA LEU A 63 -7.36 -15.21 -12.77
C LEU A 63 -8.78 -15.41 -12.21
N GLN A 64 -9.81 -14.87 -12.86
CA GLN A 64 -11.20 -14.86 -12.39
C GLN A 64 -11.32 -14.31 -10.95
N LEU A 65 -10.53 -13.27 -10.65
CA LEU A 65 -10.55 -12.57 -9.37
C LEU A 65 -11.27 -11.23 -9.51
N ALA A 66 -11.83 -10.72 -8.41
CA ALA A 66 -12.36 -9.37 -8.41
C ALA A 66 -11.26 -8.34 -8.70
N ARG A 67 -11.53 -7.43 -9.64
CA ARG A 67 -10.59 -6.35 -10.02
C ARG A 67 -10.14 -5.51 -8.81
N SER A 68 -11.05 -5.25 -7.89
CA SER A 68 -10.78 -4.50 -6.65
C SER A 68 -9.75 -5.21 -5.77
N THR A 69 -9.81 -6.54 -5.66
CA THR A 69 -8.84 -7.36 -4.92
C THR A 69 -7.45 -7.27 -5.54
N VAL A 70 -7.37 -7.42 -6.87
CA VAL A 70 -6.10 -7.33 -7.61
C VAL A 70 -5.49 -5.93 -7.47
N ALA A 71 -6.30 -4.88 -7.65
CA ALA A 71 -5.85 -3.49 -7.53
C ALA A 71 -5.39 -3.14 -6.11
N ALA A 72 -6.12 -3.56 -5.08
CA ALA A 72 -5.75 -3.34 -3.68
C ALA A 72 -4.42 -4.02 -3.36
N TRP A 73 -4.25 -5.27 -3.79
CA TRP A 73 -3.02 -6.01 -3.59
C TRP A 73 -1.82 -5.38 -4.30
N LEU A 74 -1.97 -5.03 -5.57
CA LEU A 74 -0.93 -4.35 -6.36
C LEU A 74 -0.52 -3.04 -5.68
N THR A 75 -1.47 -2.27 -5.17
CA THR A 75 -1.21 -1.00 -4.47
C THR A 75 -0.45 -1.25 -3.17
N GLN A 76 -0.84 -2.25 -2.37
CA GLN A 76 -0.16 -2.62 -1.13
C GLN A 76 1.30 -3.03 -1.36
N ARG A 77 1.64 -3.55 -2.55
CA ARG A 77 3.00 -3.93 -2.95
C ARG A 77 3.76 -2.85 -3.73
N GLY A 78 3.19 -1.66 -3.90
CA GLY A 78 3.80 -0.57 -4.67
C GLY A 78 3.75 -0.77 -6.20
N LEU A 79 3.01 -1.77 -6.68
CA LEU A 79 2.87 -2.13 -8.09
C LEU A 79 1.59 -1.58 -8.74
N GLY A 80 0.85 -0.73 -8.03
CA GLY A 80 -0.44 -0.18 -8.48
C GLY A 80 -0.36 0.63 -9.78
N ARG A 81 0.81 1.19 -10.10
CA ARG A 81 1.06 1.94 -11.35
C ARG A 81 2.10 1.24 -12.21
N LEU A 82 1.91 1.19 -13.53
CA LEU A 82 2.87 0.58 -14.44
C LEU A 82 4.20 1.33 -14.45
N ALA A 83 4.15 2.65 -14.31
CA ALA A 83 5.35 3.50 -14.18
C ALA A 83 6.20 3.16 -12.94
N ALA A 84 5.63 2.52 -11.92
CA ALA A 84 6.38 2.09 -10.74
C ALA A 84 7.24 0.84 -11.01
N LEU A 85 7.06 0.16 -12.15
CA LEU A 85 7.89 -0.95 -12.58
C LEU A 85 9.18 -0.47 -13.26
N GLU A 86 9.22 0.79 -13.69
CA GLU A 86 10.36 1.36 -14.40
C GLU A 86 11.32 2.05 -13.43
N PRO A 87 12.63 2.03 -13.72
CA PRO A 87 13.56 2.85 -12.99
C PRO A 87 13.15 4.31 -13.15
N LYS A 88 13.06 5.04 -12.04
CA LYS A 88 12.75 6.46 -12.06
C LYS A 88 13.82 7.17 -12.89
N GLN A 89 13.42 7.78 -14.00
CA GLN A 89 14.34 8.55 -14.81
C GLN A 89 14.96 9.66 -13.98
N GLN A 90 16.27 9.88 -14.16
CA GLN A 90 16.93 11.00 -13.51
C GLN A 90 16.32 12.30 -14.04
N PRO A 91 15.95 13.25 -13.17
CA PRO A 91 15.40 14.51 -13.62
C PRO A 91 16.45 15.22 -14.49
N VAL A 92 16.13 15.45 -15.75
CA VAL A 92 16.98 16.25 -16.65
C VAL A 92 16.90 17.69 -16.17
N ARG A 93 17.92 18.12 -15.42
CA ARG A 93 18.00 19.47 -14.91
C ARG A 93 18.62 20.35 -15.98
N TYR A 94 17.83 21.26 -16.54
CA TYR A 94 18.34 22.30 -17.41
C TYR A 94 19.25 23.21 -16.58
N GLN A 95 20.55 23.01 -16.72
CA GLN A 95 21.58 23.88 -16.16
C GLN A 95 22.39 24.44 -17.32
N ARG A 96 22.75 25.71 -17.19
CA ARG A 96 23.48 26.47 -18.19
C ARG A 96 24.57 27.26 -17.47
N GLN A 97 25.71 27.42 -18.12
CA GLN A 97 26.90 27.95 -17.46
C GLN A 97 26.86 29.47 -17.38
N HIS A 98 26.18 30.11 -18.32
CA HIS A 98 26.13 31.56 -18.41
C HIS A 98 24.70 32.11 -18.24
N PRO A 99 24.55 33.28 -17.61
CA PRO A 99 23.27 34.00 -17.59
C PRO A 99 22.75 34.25 -19.01
N GLY A 100 21.45 34.02 -19.24
CA GLY A 100 20.78 34.27 -20.53
C GLY A 100 20.63 33.05 -21.45
N GLU A 101 21.29 31.93 -21.15
CA GLU A 101 21.20 30.69 -21.97
C GLU A 101 19.90 29.90 -21.76
N LEU A 102 19.16 30.20 -20.69
CA LEU A 102 17.88 29.56 -20.36
C LEU A 102 16.74 30.50 -20.73
N ILE A 103 16.20 30.33 -21.93
CA ILE A 103 15.06 31.11 -22.42
C ILE A 103 13.78 30.32 -22.16
N HIS A 104 12.88 30.90 -21.38
CA HIS A 104 11.53 30.36 -21.21
C HIS A 104 10.59 31.09 -22.17
N LEU A 105 10.07 30.37 -23.16
CA LEU A 105 9.09 30.90 -24.10
C LEU A 105 7.70 30.47 -23.63
N ASP A 106 6.95 31.42 -23.07
CA ASP A 106 5.53 31.24 -22.80
C ASP A 106 4.76 31.71 -24.05
N ILE A 107 4.03 30.79 -24.67
CA ILE A 107 3.24 31.07 -25.88
C ILE A 107 1.77 31.08 -25.46
N LYS A 108 1.11 32.21 -25.69
CA LYS A 108 -0.31 32.42 -25.43
C LYS A 108 -1.20 31.92 -26.56
#